data_AF-H2YT78-F1
#
_entry.id   AF-H2YT78-F1
#
_cell.length_a   1.000
_cell.length_b   1.000
_cell.length_c   1.000
_cell.angle_alpha   90.00
_cell.angle_beta   90.00
_cell.angle_gamma   90.00
#
_symmetry.space_group_name_H-M   'P 1'
#
loop_
_entity.id
_entity.type
_entity.pdbx_description
1 polymer ?
#
loop_
_entity_poly.entity_id
_entity_poly.type
_entity_poly.pdbx_seq_one_letter_code
_entity_poly.pdbx_strand_id
1 'polypeptide(L)'
;MAKVQYKVYLYNDNYEKPIEIRRFFFNSNAPRIYECISKKIAFMFPSLRTGKFCLQWKDEENELVSMSSDEEFAIALSGRTDNEFMKLYVTQQYPQPSEVGDITNTSGKDLNMQSAS
;
A
#
# COMPACT_ATOMS: atom_id res chain seq x y z
N MET A 1 -5.96 -14.94 -24.66
CA MET A 1 -5.73 -14.49 -23.27
C MET A 1 -6.25 -13.08 -23.13
N ALA A 2 -7.08 -12.80 -22.12
CA ALA A 2 -7.62 -11.46 -21.91
C ALA A 2 -6.53 -10.52 -21.38
N LYS A 3 -6.33 -9.40 -22.06
CA LYS A 3 -5.32 -8.38 -21.73
C LYS A 3 -6.07 -7.14 -21.27
N VAL A 4 -5.82 -6.73 -20.03
CA VAL A 4 -6.45 -5.54 -19.44
C VAL A 4 -5.45 -4.39 -19.49
N GLN A 5 -5.93 -3.21 -19.87
CA GLN A 5 -5.15 -1.98 -19.75
C GLN A 5 -5.32 -1.43 -18.33
N TYR A 6 -4.22 -1.01 -17.73
CA TYR A 6 -4.19 -0.37 -16.42
C TYR A 6 -3.74 1.07 -16.58
N LYS A 7 -4.41 1.98 -15.89
CA LYS A 7 -4.01 3.38 -15.74
C LYS A 7 -3.77 3.65 -14.25
N VAL A 8 -2.51 3.82 -13.90
CA VAL A 8 -2.06 3.93 -12.52
C VAL A 8 -1.71 5.38 -12.23
N TYR A 9 -2.25 5.89 -11.13
CA TYR A 9 -2.07 7.23 -10.63
C TYR A 9 -1.30 7.16 -9.33
N LEU A 10 -0.07 7.65 -9.31
CA LEU A 10 0.71 7.80 -8.08
C LEU A 10 0.43 9.16 -7.47
N TYR A 11 0.03 9.17 -6.20
CA TYR A 11 -0.21 10.38 -5.42
C TYR A 11 0.88 10.58 -4.37
N ASN A 12 1.05 11.84 -3.96
CA ASN A 12 1.73 12.20 -2.72
C ASN A 12 0.75 12.11 -1.54
N ASP A 13 1.23 12.40 -0.33
CA ASP A 13 0.46 12.24 0.92
C ASP A 13 -0.82 13.08 0.98
N ASN A 14 -0.89 14.17 0.21
CA ASN A 14 -2.02 15.10 0.25
C ASN A 14 -3.18 14.67 -0.68
N TYR A 15 -3.01 13.65 -1.52
CA TYR A 15 -4.00 13.15 -2.49
C TYR A 15 -4.61 14.21 -3.45
N GLU A 16 -4.09 15.44 -3.50
CA GLU A 16 -4.68 16.52 -4.31
C GLU A 16 -4.56 16.26 -5.80
N LYS A 17 -3.36 15.88 -6.26
CA LYS A 17 -3.07 15.61 -7.67
C LYS A 17 -2.08 14.46 -7.82
N PRO A 18 -2.25 13.62 -8.86
CA PRO A 18 -1.28 12.58 -9.14
C PRO A 18 0.05 13.22 -9.56
N ILE A 19 1.13 12.79 -8.92
CA ILE A 19 2.51 13.22 -9.24
C ILE A 19 3.05 12.48 -10.46
N GLU A 20 2.53 11.29 -10.74
CA GLU A 20 2.92 10.50 -11.90
C GLU A 20 1.76 9.62 -12.37
N ILE A 21 1.57 9.51 -13.69
CA ILE A 21 0.56 8.65 -14.29
C ILE A 21 1.24 7.72 -15.30
N ARG A 22 1.02 6.41 -15.16
CA ARG A 22 1.52 5.42 -16.11
C ARG A 22 0.40 4.52 -16.61
N ARG A 23 0.53 4.08 -17.86
CA ARG A 23 -0.35 3.08 -18.46
C ARG A 23 0.45 1.87 -18.88
N PHE A 24 -0.11 0.68 -18.68
CA PHE A 24 0.46 -0.55 -19.18
C PHE A 24 -0.63 -1.56 -19.42
N PHE A 25 -0.29 -2.63 -20.15
CA PHE A 25 -1.18 -3.76 -20.28
C PHE A 25 -0.66 -4.94 -19.48
N PHE A 26 -1.57 -5.76 -18.95
CA PHE A 26 -1.23 -6.97 -18.23
C PHE A 26 -2.24 -8.10 -18.52
N ASN A 27 -1.79 -9.34 -18.38
CA ASN A 27 -2.65 -10.52 -18.54
C ASN A 27 -3.53 -10.68 -17.28
N SER A 28 -4.85 -10.58 -17.42
CA SER A 28 -5.78 -10.67 -16.28
C SER A 28 -5.85 -12.07 -15.66
N ASN A 29 -5.38 -13.09 -16.37
CA ASN A 29 -5.47 -14.49 -15.93
C ASN A 29 -4.15 -15.00 -15.32
N ALA A 30 -3.25 -14.09 -14.93
CA ALA A 30 -2.01 -14.50 -14.28
C ALA A 30 -2.29 -15.04 -12.87
N PRO A 31 -1.65 -16.15 -12.46
CA PRO A 31 -1.68 -16.56 -11.06
C PRO A 31 -1.01 -15.48 -10.19
N ARG A 32 -1.51 -15.26 -8.97
CA ARG A 32 -1.00 -14.20 -8.08
C ARG A 32 -1.02 -12.81 -8.72
N ILE A 33 -2.14 -12.50 -9.37
CA ILE A 33 -2.32 -11.28 -10.17
C ILE A 33 -1.99 -10.03 -9.36
N TYR A 34 -2.38 -9.97 -8.09
CA TYR A 34 -2.08 -8.85 -7.21
C TYR A 34 -0.57 -8.66 -7.04
N GLU A 35 0.15 -9.74 -6.72
CA GLU A 35 1.60 -9.71 -6.53
C GLU A 35 2.32 -9.30 -7.83
N CYS A 36 1.88 -9.85 -8.96
CA CYS A 36 2.44 -9.53 -10.28
C CYS A 36 2.21 -8.07 -10.68
N ILE A 37 1.00 -7.54 -10.48
CA ILE A 37 0.66 -6.14 -10.75
C ILE A 37 1.45 -5.21 -9.83
N SER A 38 1.52 -5.51 -8.54
CA SER A 38 2.29 -4.74 -7.56
C SER A 38 3.77 -4.67 -7.93
N LYS A 39 4.38 -5.79 -8.30
CA LYS A 39 5.77 -5.83 -8.81
C LYS A 39 5.94 -5.01 -10.09
N LYS A 40 4.98 -5.08 -11.02
CA LYS A 40 5.01 -4.29 -12.26
C LYS A 40 4.91 -2.79 -11.99
N ILE A 41 4.05 -2.39 -11.06
CA ILE A 41 3.92 -1.00 -10.61
C ILE A 41 5.23 -0.53 -9.98
N ALA A 42 5.78 -1.24 -9.00
CA ALA A 42 7.06 -0.88 -8.38
C ALA A 42 8.22 -0.77 -9.39
N PHE A 43 8.25 -1.66 -10.40
CA PHE A 43 9.25 -1.57 -11.45
C PHE A 43 9.11 -0.29 -12.28
N MET A 44 7.87 0.10 -12.60
CA MET A 44 7.57 1.28 -13.41
C MET A 44 7.79 2.57 -12.64
N PHE A 45 7.32 2.70 -11.40
CA PHE A 45 7.44 3.91 -10.59
C PHE A 45 8.70 3.81 -9.70
N PRO A 46 9.83 4.44 -10.07
CA PRO A 46 11.09 4.22 -9.38
C PRO A 46 11.07 4.63 -7.90
N SER A 47 10.23 5.61 -7.55
CA SER A 47 9.97 6.06 -6.18
C SER A 47 9.40 4.96 -5.27
N LEU A 48 8.72 3.96 -5.83
CA LEU A 48 8.10 2.88 -5.06
C LEU A 48 9.03 1.68 -4.83
N ARG A 49 10.22 1.65 -5.43
CA ARG A 49 11.11 0.47 -5.38
C ARG A 49 11.66 0.19 -3.99
N THR A 50 11.83 1.22 -3.18
CA THR A 50 12.49 1.17 -1.87
C THR A 50 11.50 1.17 -0.70
N GLY A 51 10.19 1.24 -0.97
CA GLY A 51 9.16 1.41 0.05
C GLY A 51 7.99 0.46 -0.14
N LYS A 52 7.10 0.46 0.86
CA LYS A 52 5.77 -0.13 0.72
C LYS A 52 4.84 0.91 0.07
N PHE A 53 3.82 0.44 -0.62
CA PHE A 53 2.79 1.30 -1.17
C PHE A 53 1.43 0.63 -1.01
N CYS A 54 0.39 1.45 -0.95
CA CYS A 54 -0.99 0.99 -0.99
C CYS A 54 -1.47 0.99 -2.44
N LEU A 55 -2.19 -0.06 -2.83
CA LEU A 55 -2.87 -0.12 -4.11
C LEU A 55 -4.37 -0.01 -3.87
N GLN A 56 -5.01 0.95 -4.52
CA GLN A 56 -6.40 1.29 -4.29
C GLN A 56 -7.18 1.39 -5.61
N TRP A 57 -8.49 1.22 -5.54
CA TRP A 57 -9.42 1.45 -6.63
C TRP A 57 -10.61 2.28 -6.13
N LYS A 58 -11.43 2.76 -7.07
CA LYS A 58 -12.71 3.38 -6.72
C LYS A 58 -13.84 2.40 -7.01
N ASP A 59 -14.64 2.13 -6.01
CA ASP A 59 -15.84 1.31 -6.14
C ASP A 59 -17.01 2.08 -6.74
N GLU A 60 -18.20 1.47 -6.72
CA GLU A 60 -19.44 2.03 -7.24
C GLU A 60 -19.90 3.29 -6.47
N GLU A 61 -19.49 3.43 -5.21
CA GLU A 61 -19.78 4.57 -4.35
C GLU A 61 -18.72 5.69 -4.47
N ASN A 62 -17.72 5.50 -5.34
CA ASN A 62 -16.56 6.37 -5.55
C ASN A 62 -15.60 6.45 -4.34
N GLU A 63 -15.65 5.47 -3.45
CA GLU A 63 -14.77 5.38 -2.28
C GLU A 63 -13.41 4.76 -2.65
N LEU A 64 -12.35 5.21 -1.98
CA LEU A 64 -11.01 4.66 -2.19
C LEU A 64 -10.82 3.39 -1.36
N VAL A 65 -11.01 2.25 -2.00
CA VAL A 65 -10.88 0.93 -1.37
C VAL A 65 -9.48 0.38 -1.60
N SER A 66 -8.83 -0.06 -0.51
CA SER A 66 -7.49 -0.64 -0.55
C SER A 66 -7.53 -2.12 -0.91
N MET A 67 -6.54 -2.59 -1.65
CA MET A 67 -6.38 -3.98 -2.04
C MET A 67 -5.03 -4.50 -1.57
N SER A 68 -5.05 -5.70 -0.99
CA SER A 68 -3.90 -6.40 -0.44
C SER A 68 -3.81 -7.88 -0.85
N SER A 69 -4.80 -8.38 -1.59
CA SER A 69 -4.93 -9.78 -1.99
C SER A 69 -5.46 -9.96 -3.42
N ASP A 70 -5.33 -11.19 -3.95
CA ASP A 70 -5.88 -11.55 -5.25
C ASP A 70 -7.41 -11.51 -5.28
N GLU A 71 -8.08 -11.84 -4.17
CA GLU A 71 -9.54 -11.82 -4.04
C GLU A 71 -10.08 -10.39 -4.15
N GLU A 72 -9.52 -9.46 -3.37
CA GLU A 72 -9.89 -8.03 -3.44
C GLU A 72 -9.59 -7.45 -4.82
N PHE A 73 -8.50 -7.88 -5.46
CA PHE A 73 -8.18 -7.45 -6.82
C PHE A 73 -9.18 -7.98 -7.85
N ALA A 74 -9.67 -9.21 -7.69
CA ALA A 74 -10.69 -9.79 -8.55
C ALA A 74 -12.03 -9.05 -8.40
N ILE A 75 -12.41 -8.72 -7.15
CA ILE A 75 -13.59 -7.89 -6.86
C ILE A 75 -13.47 -6.55 -7.58
N ALA A 76 -12.34 -5.85 -7.41
CA ALA A 76 -12.08 -4.57 -8.07
C ALA A 76 -12.13 -4.65 -9.60
N LEU A 77 -11.59 -5.72 -10.17
CA LEU A 77 -11.60 -5.94 -11.61
C LEU A 77 -13.02 -6.18 -12.12
N SER A 78 -13.89 -6.85 -11.34
CA SER A 78 -15.28 -7.12 -11.69
C SER A 78 -16.21 -5.92 -11.50
N GLY A 79 -15.96 -5.09 -10.47
CA GLY A 79 -16.75 -3.89 -10.15
C GLY A 79 -16.36 -2.65 -10.96
N ARG A 80 -15.40 -2.76 -11.88
CA ARG A 80 -15.00 -1.61 -12.70
C ARG A 80 -16.15 -1.17 -13.61
N THR A 81 -16.48 0.11 -13.56
CA THR A 81 -17.46 0.74 -14.46
C THR A 81 -16.88 1.06 -15.84
N ASP A 82 -15.55 1.16 -15.94
CA ASP A 82 -14.83 1.48 -17.16
C ASP A 82 -14.34 0.21 -17.85
N ASN A 83 -14.90 -0.08 -19.03
CA ASN A 83 -14.53 -1.25 -19.82
C ASN A 83 -13.23 -1.07 -20.61
N GLU A 84 -12.72 0.16 -20.73
CA GLU A 84 -11.51 0.44 -21.52
C GLU A 84 -10.24 0.18 -20.71
N PHE A 85 -10.19 0.62 -19.45
CA PHE A 85 -9.04 0.42 -18.58
C PHE A 85 -9.38 0.40 -17.08
N MET A 86 -8.61 -0.39 -16.33
CA MET A 86 -8.67 -0.41 -14.87
C MET A 86 -7.89 0.77 -14.29
N LYS A 87 -8.55 1.62 -13.52
CA LYS A 87 -7.93 2.75 -12.80
C LYS A 87 -7.41 2.27 -11.45
N LEU A 88 -6.15 2.52 -11.18
CA LEU A 88 -5.51 2.21 -9.91
C LEU A 88 -4.90 3.47 -9.30
N TYR A 89 -5.08 3.62 -8.00
CA TYR A 89 -4.59 4.74 -7.21
C TYR A 89 -3.51 4.19 -6.28
N VAL A 90 -2.35 4.84 -6.25
CA VAL A 90 -1.19 4.37 -5.50
C VAL A 90 -0.69 5.47 -4.61
N THR A 91 -0.39 5.12 -3.36
CA THR A 91 0.29 5.98 -2.41
C THR A 91 1.40 5.25 -1.70
N GLN A 92 2.48 5.98 -1.44
CA GLN A 92 3.60 5.44 -0.70
C GLN A 92 3.19 5.29 0.77
N GLN A 93 3.45 4.13 1.36
CA GLN A 93 3.32 3.95 2.80
C GLN A 93 4.64 4.37 3.43
N TYR A 94 4.63 5.52 4.10
CA TYR A 94 5.71 5.84 5.03
C TYR A 94 5.53 4.97 6.28
N PRO A 95 6.62 4.35 6.79
CA PRO A 95 6.55 3.74 8.11
C PRO A 95 6.16 4.85 9.08
N GLN A 96 4.98 4.72 9.69
CA GLN A 96 4.65 5.54 10.85
C GLN A 96 5.78 5.31 11.86
N PRO A 97 6.40 6.37 12.41
CA PRO A 97 7.37 6.21 13.49
C PRO A 97 6.68 5.37 14.55
N SER A 98 7.15 4.14 14.74
CA SER A 98 6.64 3.28 15.79
C SER A 98 6.79 4.08 17.07
N GLU A 99 5.67 4.34 17.78
CA GLU A 99 5.70 5.00 19.07
C GLU A 99 6.82 4.36 19.88
N VAL A 100 7.80 5.17 20.25
CA VAL A 100 8.99 4.75 21.01
C VAL A 100 8.47 4.18 22.31
N GLY A 101 8.36 2.85 22.39
CA GLY A 101 8.04 2.15 23.62
C GLY A 101 9.10 2.47 24.67
N ASP A 102 8.65 3.10 25.75
CA ASP A 102 9.45 3.66 26.83
C ASP A 102 10.62 2.76 27.27
N ILE A 103 11.81 3.37 27.25
CA ILE A 103 12.96 2.95 28.03
C ILE A 103 12.65 3.11 29.53
N THR A 104 12.10 2.09 30.19
CA THR A 104 12.18 2.05 31.66
C THR A 104 13.57 1.57 32.06
N ASN A 105 14.45 2.57 32.25
CA ASN A 105 15.69 2.43 33.01
C ASN A 105 15.38 1.77 34.36
N THR A 106 15.68 0.48 34.50
CA THR A 106 15.80 -0.17 35.82
C THR A 106 17.20 0.12 36.34
N SER A 107 17.36 1.30 36.94
CA SER A 107 18.49 1.59 37.81
C SER A 107 17.97 2.27 39.07
N GLY A 108 18.30 1.67 40.22
CA GLY A 108 18.24 2.31 41.53
C GLY A 108 16.98 2.03 42.34
N LYS A 109 17.04 0.99 43.17
CA LYS A 109 16.75 1.11 44.61
C LYS A 109 17.53 0.04 45.36
N ASP A 110 18.75 0.41 45.73
CA ASP A 110 19.47 -0.20 46.84
C ASP A 110 18.59 -0.19 48.09
N LEU A 111 18.22 -1.39 48.56
CA LEU A 111 17.68 -1.61 49.89
C LEU A 111 18.86 -2.05 50.76
N ASN A 112 19.46 -1.11 51.49
CA ASN A 112 20.22 -1.46 52.68
C ASN A 112 20.02 -0.42 53.77
N MET A 113 19.13 -0.73 54.72
CA MET A 113 19.20 -0.23 56.09
C MET A 113 18.25 -1.08 56.94
N GLN A 114 18.79 -2.11 57.57
CA GLN A 114 18.26 -2.62 58.83
C GLN A 114 19.21 -2.19 59.96
N SER A 115 18.67 -1.32 60.81
CA SER A 115 19.00 -1.05 62.21
C SER A 115 19.11 -2.37 63.00
N ALA A 116 19.73 -2.51 64.16
CA ALA A 116 20.08 -1.59 65.22
C ALA A 116 21.05 -2.28 66.21
N SER A 117 21.71 -1.45 67.02
CA SER A 117 22.03 -1.59 68.46
C SER A 117 22.56 -2.91 69.02
#